data_AF-A0A532UNS2-F1
#
_entry.id   AF-A0A532UNS2-F1
#
_cell.length_a   1.000
_cell.length_b   1.000
_cell.length_c   1.000
_cell.angle_alpha   90.00
_cell.angle_beta   90.00
_cell.angle_gamma   90.00
#
_symmetry.space_group_name_H-M   'P 1'
#
loop_
_entity.id
_entity.type
_entity.pdbx_description
1 polymer ?
#
loop_
_entity_poly.entity_id
_entity_poly.type
_entity_poly.pdbx_seq_one_letter_code
_entity_poly.pdbx_strand_id
1 'polypeptide(L)'
;MNLKKATMLTIISLCYLFSIRVLGTLYPNLFRNLTAAQITGSLSFLASLVILLFFVLLLRDYVRDDQVSLRRASIWAVVVSVAMVLVMMKGLAVVFHWYTIVFIAKSPVLRTVETLIPWVSSIVILVFFVTFYKETIRTNLDKLQRPALAAVIGSSISAGISTYIIGCFVATDNIRWFSDLPGSVTTIMLPVAAVGFFLKLYFFVSFYRELKAV
;
A
#
# COMPACT_ATOMS: atom_id res chain seq x y z
N MET A 1 9.48 11.18 15.48
CA MET A 1 9.54 9.70 15.46
C MET A 1 10.79 9.30 14.69
N ASN A 2 11.61 8.38 15.19
CA ASN A 2 12.78 7.88 14.44
C ASN A 2 12.30 6.91 13.34
N LEU A 3 12.93 6.95 12.16
CA LEU A 3 12.71 6.06 11.02
C LEU A 3 12.59 4.58 11.42
N LYS A 4 13.37 4.11 12.39
CA LYS A 4 13.31 2.73 12.88
C LYS A 4 11.98 2.38 13.53
N LYS A 5 11.43 3.28 14.36
CA LYS A 5 10.09 3.10 14.95
C LYS A 5 9.02 3.16 13.86
N ALA A 6 9.17 4.06 12.89
CA ALA A 6 8.28 4.16 11.73
C ALA A 6 8.26 2.87 10.90
N THR A 7 9.42 2.27 10.68
CA THR A 7 9.57 1.00 9.96
C THR A 7 8.88 -0.14 10.70
N MET A 8 9.05 -0.22 12.03
CA MET A 8 8.35 -1.21 12.85
C MET A 8 6.83 -1.04 12.80
N LEU A 9 6.34 0.18 12.93
CA LEU A 9 4.91 0.47 12.80
C LEU A 9 4.41 0.13 11.39
N THR A 10 5.23 0.36 10.35
CA THR A 10 4.89 0.01 8.96
C THR A 10 4.75 -1.49 8.79
N ILE A 11 5.62 -2.30 9.39
CA ILE A 11 5.49 -3.77 9.41
C ILE A 11 4.14 -4.17 10.00
N ILE A 12 3.77 -3.62 11.16
CA ILE A 12 2.50 -3.90 11.83
C ILE A 12 1.32 -3.48 10.94
N SER A 13 1.37 -2.27 10.37
CA SER A 13 0.35 -1.74 9.45
C SER A 13 0.17 -2.61 8.21
N LEU A 14 1.26 -3.09 7.61
CA LEU A 14 1.21 -3.98 6.45
C LEU A 14 0.58 -5.31 6.79
N CYS A 15 0.96 -5.93 7.92
CA CYS A 15 0.36 -7.16 8.41
C CYS A 15 -1.15 -6.99 8.66
N TYR A 16 -1.53 -5.88 9.31
CA TYR A 16 -2.93 -5.55 9.56
C TYR A 16 -3.73 -5.40 8.24
N LEU A 17 -3.26 -4.57 7.31
CA LEU A 17 -3.93 -4.33 6.03
C LEU A 17 -4.07 -5.62 5.20
N PHE A 18 -3.04 -6.46 5.20
CA PHE A 18 -3.09 -7.76 4.54
C PHE A 18 -4.11 -8.68 5.21
N SER A 19 -4.12 -8.75 6.54
CA SER A 19 -5.06 -9.58 7.29
C SER A 19 -6.51 -9.18 7.05
N ILE A 20 -6.82 -7.87 7.09
CA ILE A 20 -8.16 -7.37 6.77
C ILE A 20 -8.56 -7.69 5.33
N ARG A 21 -7.63 -7.61 4.37
CA ARG A 21 -7.90 -8.00 2.99
C ARG A 21 -8.24 -9.49 2.90
N VAL A 22 -7.46 -10.37 3.54
CA VAL A 22 -7.73 -11.81 3.58
C VAL A 22 -9.10 -12.08 4.22
N LEU A 23 -9.37 -11.49 5.39
CA LEU A 23 -10.65 -11.67 6.09
C LEU A 23 -11.83 -11.16 5.29
N GLY A 24 -11.71 -10.00 4.64
CA GLY A 24 -12.75 -9.44 3.78
C GLY A 24 -13.03 -10.28 2.54
N THR A 25 -12.00 -10.98 2.06
CA THR A 25 -12.10 -11.86 0.91
C THR A 25 -12.77 -13.18 1.27
N LEU A 26 -12.39 -13.78 2.41
CA LEU A 26 -12.92 -15.06 2.87
C LEU A 26 -14.30 -14.93 3.53
N TYR A 27 -14.56 -13.80 4.19
CA TYR A 27 -15.78 -13.53 4.96
C TYR A 27 -16.37 -12.16 4.57
N PRO A 28 -16.91 -12.00 3.35
CA PRO A 28 -17.42 -10.71 2.86
C PRO A 28 -18.56 -10.14 3.73
N ASN A 29 -19.30 -10.99 4.44
CA ASN A 29 -20.37 -10.57 5.35
C ASN A 29 -19.86 -9.94 6.67
N LEU A 30 -18.56 -10.06 7.00
CA LEU A 30 -17.98 -9.56 8.25
C LEU A 30 -18.13 -8.04 8.40
N PHE A 31 -18.12 -7.30 7.28
CA PHE A 31 -18.26 -5.85 7.26
C PHE A 31 -19.70 -5.36 7.07
N ARG A 32 -20.71 -6.26 7.08
CA ARG A 32 -22.12 -5.83 7.14
C ARG A 32 -22.46 -5.18 8.49
N ASN A 33 -21.75 -5.57 9.56
CA ASN A 33 -21.90 -4.92 10.86
C ASN A 33 -21.23 -3.53 10.81
N LEU A 34 -22.01 -2.48 11.06
CA LEU A 34 -21.55 -1.10 11.02
C LEU A 34 -20.37 -0.84 11.96
N THR A 35 -20.40 -1.38 13.17
CA THR A 35 -19.33 -1.20 14.16
C THR A 35 -18.04 -1.87 13.68
N ALA A 36 -18.14 -3.07 13.09
CA ALA A 36 -16.99 -3.75 12.51
C ALA A 36 -16.38 -2.92 11.37
N ALA A 37 -17.22 -2.41 10.45
CA ALA A 37 -16.79 -1.54 9.35
C ALA A 37 -16.11 -0.25 9.86
N GLN A 38 -16.67 0.39 10.90
CA GLN A 38 -16.11 1.61 11.52
C GLN A 38 -14.73 1.36 12.12
N ILE A 39 -14.57 0.28 12.90
CA ILE A 39 -13.29 -0.10 13.49
C ILE A 39 -12.27 -0.40 12.40
N THR A 40 -12.64 -1.21 11.41
CA THR A 40 -11.71 -1.61 10.35
C THR A 40 -11.31 -0.45 9.45
N GLY A 41 -12.24 0.47 9.18
CA GLY A 41 -11.97 1.70 8.44
C GLY A 41 -11.02 2.62 9.19
N SER A 42 -11.25 2.82 10.49
CA SER A 42 -10.40 3.65 11.36
C SER A 42 -8.97 3.12 11.45
N LEU A 43 -8.83 1.81 11.66
CA LEU A 43 -7.52 1.16 11.72
C LEU A 43 -6.82 1.15 10.34
N SER A 44 -7.55 1.01 9.23
CA SER A 44 -6.97 1.09 7.87
C SER A 44 -6.47 2.50 7.54
N PHE A 45 -7.22 3.52 7.96
CA PHE A 45 -6.79 4.92 7.87
C PHE A 45 -5.52 5.17 8.69
N LEU A 46 -5.49 4.71 9.95
CA LEU A 46 -4.30 4.82 10.81
C LEU A 46 -3.09 4.08 10.20
N ALA A 47 -3.30 2.88 9.68
CA ALA A 47 -2.25 2.10 9.01
C ALA A 47 -1.68 2.85 7.80
N SER A 48 -2.53 3.55 7.05
CA SER A 48 -2.14 4.34 5.87
C SER A 48 -1.36 5.60 6.26
N LEU A 49 -1.73 6.26 7.37
CA LEU A 49 -0.95 7.35 7.94
C LEU A 49 0.45 6.90 8.39
N VAL A 50 0.56 5.71 8.99
CA VAL A 50 1.85 5.13 9.38
C VAL A 50 2.75 4.90 8.15
N ILE A 51 2.19 4.36 7.06
CA ILE A 51 2.93 4.15 5.81
C ILE A 51 3.40 5.49 5.22
N LEU A 52 2.54 6.52 5.24
CA LEU A 52 2.92 7.88 4.83
C LEU A 52 4.07 8.41 5.69
N LEU A 53 3.98 8.28 7.01
CA LEU A 53 5.03 8.72 7.94
C LEU A 53 6.35 7.99 7.69
N PHE A 54 6.31 6.70 7.33
CA PHE A 54 7.51 5.97 6.93
C PHE A 54 8.18 6.60 5.71
N PHE A 55 7.45 6.88 4.64
CA PHE A 55 8.05 7.49 3.44
C PHE A 55 8.58 8.91 3.69
N VAL A 56 7.88 9.70 4.52
CA VAL A 56 8.34 11.04 4.92
C VAL A 56 9.66 10.95 5.70
N LEU A 57 9.75 10.04 6.68
CA LEU A 57 10.97 9.86 7.47
C LEU A 57 12.09 9.21 6.66
N LEU A 58 11.77 8.31 5.73
CA LEU A 58 12.76 7.74 4.81
C LEU A 58 13.39 8.85 3.96
N LEU A 59 12.56 9.72 3.37
CA LEU A 59 13.02 10.84 2.56
C LEU A 59 13.87 11.83 3.36
N ARG A 60 13.53 12.06 4.63
CA ARG A 60 14.22 13.02 5.51
C ARG A 60 15.51 12.46 6.09
N ASP A 61 15.47 11.23 6.62
CA ASP A 61 16.49 10.71 7.53
C ASP A 61 17.42 9.68 6.85
N TYR A 62 17.00 9.05 5.74
CA TYR A 62 17.77 7.98 5.08
C TYR A 62 18.31 8.38 3.71
N VAL A 63 17.52 9.08 2.90
CA VAL A 63 17.93 9.46 1.54
C VAL A 63 18.95 10.58 1.61
N ARG A 64 20.16 10.31 1.12
CA ARG A 64 21.25 11.29 1.07
C ARG A 64 21.08 12.25 -0.11
N ASP A 65 21.67 13.45 -0.02
CA ASP A 65 21.55 14.47 -1.06
C ASP A 65 22.16 14.06 -2.41
N ASP A 66 23.15 13.16 -2.41
CA ASP A 66 23.80 12.61 -3.60
C ASP A 66 22.94 11.54 -4.34
N GLN A 67 21.83 11.10 -3.73
CA GLN A 67 20.95 10.07 -4.26
C GLN A 67 19.71 10.65 -4.95
N VAL A 68 19.95 11.49 -5.97
CA VAL A 68 18.90 12.28 -6.66
C VAL A 68 17.73 11.42 -7.16
N SER A 69 18.03 10.24 -7.73
CA SER A 69 17.00 9.32 -8.24
C SER A 69 16.12 8.78 -7.10
N LEU A 70 16.74 8.29 -6.02
CA LEU A 70 16.02 7.76 -4.86
C LEU A 70 15.20 8.85 -4.15
N ARG A 71 15.71 10.07 -4.09
CA ARG A 71 14.99 11.22 -3.55
C ARG A 71 13.72 11.51 -4.35
N ARG A 72 13.82 11.56 -5.68
CA ARG A 72 12.64 11.77 -6.55
C ARG A 72 11.63 10.65 -6.39
N ALA A 73 12.08 9.39 -6.38
CA ALA A 73 11.19 8.24 -6.19
C ALA A 73 10.51 8.25 -4.81
N SER A 74 11.22 8.67 -3.76
CA SER A 74 10.67 8.81 -2.41
C SER A 74 9.65 9.95 -2.31
N ILE A 75 9.87 11.07 -2.99
CA ILE A 75 8.87 12.16 -3.08
C ILE A 75 7.59 11.65 -3.74
N TRP A 76 7.69 10.93 -4.85
CA TRP A 76 6.52 10.32 -5.49
C TRP A 76 5.81 9.32 -4.56
N ALA A 77 6.57 8.51 -3.81
CA ALA A 77 6.00 7.59 -2.83
C ALA A 77 5.25 8.34 -1.70
N VAL A 78 5.75 9.50 -1.25
CA VAL A 78 5.03 10.38 -0.31
C VAL A 78 3.73 10.89 -0.93
N VAL A 79 3.80 11.48 -2.13
CA VAL A 79 2.61 12.03 -2.82
C VAL A 79 1.53 10.97 -3.00
N VAL A 80 1.89 9.76 -3.43
CA VAL A 80 0.91 8.69 -3.64
C VAL A 80 0.40 8.11 -2.32
N SER A 81 1.19 8.14 -1.25
CA SER A 81 0.75 7.77 0.09
C SER A 81 -0.24 8.78 0.65
N VAL A 82 -0.06 10.08 0.39
CA VAL A 82 -1.06 11.11 0.71
C VAL A 82 -2.37 10.82 -0.03
N ALA A 83 -2.31 10.52 -1.33
CA ALA A 83 -3.50 10.15 -2.10
C ALA A 83 -4.23 8.92 -1.51
N MET A 84 -3.48 7.89 -1.10
CA MET A 84 -4.06 6.72 -0.42
C MET A 84 -4.71 7.07 0.92
N VAL A 85 -4.11 7.96 1.71
CA VAL A 85 -4.72 8.45 2.96
C VAL A 85 -6.03 9.18 2.69
N LEU A 86 -6.11 9.99 1.63
CA LEU A 86 -7.34 10.67 1.22
C LEU A 86 -8.44 9.68 0.81
N VAL A 87 -8.09 8.61 0.09
CA VAL A 87 -9.02 7.52 -0.24
C VAL A 87 -9.56 6.86 1.03
N MET A 88 -8.69 6.55 2.00
CA MET A 88 -9.11 5.95 3.27
C MET A 88 -9.97 6.89 4.11
N MET A 89 -9.65 8.19 4.10
CA MET A 89 -10.44 9.23 4.78
C MET A 89 -11.85 9.33 4.20
N LYS A 90 -11.99 9.26 2.86
CA LYS A 90 -13.30 9.18 2.20
C LYS A 90 -14.07 7.94 2.64
N GLY A 91 -13.42 6.76 2.63
CA GLY A 91 -14.04 5.52 3.08
C GLY A 91 -14.55 5.62 4.53
N LEU A 92 -13.76 6.24 5.41
CA LEU A 92 -14.14 6.51 6.79
C LEU A 92 -15.33 7.46 6.87
N ALA A 93 -15.33 8.58 6.13
CA ALA A 93 -16.44 9.52 6.12
C ALA A 93 -17.78 8.89 5.67
N VAL A 94 -17.73 7.95 4.73
CA VAL A 94 -18.91 7.17 4.30
C VAL A 94 -19.42 6.28 5.42
N VAL A 95 -18.53 5.54 6.09
CA VAL A 95 -18.90 4.61 7.17
C VAL A 95 -19.43 5.33 8.42
N PHE A 96 -18.93 6.54 8.70
CA PHE A 96 -19.41 7.39 9.80
C PHE A 96 -20.60 8.29 9.42
N HIS A 97 -21.17 8.13 8.22
CA HIS A 97 -22.33 8.89 7.74
C HIS A 97 -22.14 10.42 7.79
N TRP A 98 -20.95 10.91 7.46
CA TRP A 98 -20.70 12.35 7.42
C TRP A 98 -21.39 12.98 6.19
N TYR A 99 -22.63 13.45 6.39
CA TYR A 99 -23.57 13.86 5.35
C TYR A 99 -22.98 14.75 4.24
N THR A 100 -22.15 15.75 4.59
CA THR A 100 -21.53 16.68 3.63
C THR A 100 -20.53 16.01 2.70
N ILE A 101 -19.75 15.04 3.20
CA ILE A 101 -18.74 14.31 2.43
C ILE A 101 -19.39 13.19 1.63
N VAL A 102 -20.47 12.58 2.14
CA VAL A 102 -21.22 11.53 1.44
C VAL A 102 -21.81 12.02 0.11
N PHE A 103 -22.26 13.27 0.06
CA PHE A 103 -22.80 13.87 -1.19
C PHE A 103 -21.71 14.00 -2.27
N ILE A 104 -20.53 14.51 -1.90
CA ILE A 104 -19.37 14.63 -2.81
C ILE A 104 -18.83 13.24 -3.18
N ALA A 105 -18.81 12.31 -2.22
CA ALA A 105 -18.29 10.95 -2.41
C ALA A 105 -19.09 10.11 -3.42
N LYS A 106 -20.35 10.45 -3.67
CA LYS A 106 -21.22 9.79 -4.67
C LYS A 106 -20.95 10.24 -6.10
N SER A 107 -20.13 11.27 -6.33
CA SER A 107 -19.80 11.74 -7.68
C SER A 107 -19.13 10.64 -8.52
N PRO A 108 -19.55 10.45 -9.79
CA PRO A 108 -18.96 9.44 -10.67
C PRO A 108 -17.47 9.67 -10.92
N VAL A 109 -17.02 10.93 -10.99
CA VAL A 109 -15.60 11.27 -11.13
C VAL A 109 -14.78 10.78 -9.94
N LEU A 110 -15.30 10.93 -8.72
CA LEU A 110 -14.64 10.43 -7.51
C LEU A 110 -14.64 8.91 -7.39
N ARG A 111 -15.53 8.20 -8.09
CA ARG A 111 -15.52 6.72 -8.15
C ARG A 111 -14.37 6.21 -9.04
N THR A 112 -14.16 6.85 -10.19
CA THR A 112 -13.06 6.48 -11.10
C THR A 112 -11.70 6.77 -10.44
N VAL A 113 -11.57 7.93 -9.79
CA VAL A 113 -10.35 8.32 -9.07
C VAL A 113 -10.02 7.34 -7.94
N GLU A 114 -11.03 6.87 -7.20
CA GLU A 114 -10.86 5.91 -6.10
C GLU A 114 -10.29 4.56 -6.57
N THR A 115 -10.63 4.13 -7.78
CA THR A 115 -10.10 2.89 -8.36
C THR A 115 -8.72 3.09 -8.98
N LEU A 116 -8.45 4.28 -9.53
CA LEU A 116 -7.16 4.65 -10.13
C LEU A 116 -6.04 4.82 -9.09
N ILE A 117 -6.33 5.41 -7.93
CA ILE A 117 -5.32 5.72 -6.92
C ILE A 117 -4.55 4.46 -6.44
N PRO A 118 -5.20 3.34 -6.08
CA PRO A 118 -4.51 2.10 -5.71
C PRO A 118 -3.59 1.56 -6.81
N TRP A 119 -3.98 1.70 -8.08
CA TRP A 119 -3.16 1.28 -9.21
C TRP A 119 -1.94 2.19 -9.42
N VAL A 120 -2.15 3.52 -9.45
CA VAL A 120 -1.05 4.48 -9.53
C VAL A 120 -0.09 4.29 -8.34
N SER A 121 -0.63 4.07 -7.14
CA SER A 121 0.15 3.75 -5.94
C SER A 121 1.03 2.51 -6.13
N SER A 122 0.46 1.43 -6.68
CA SER A 122 1.23 0.20 -6.92
C SER A 122 2.39 0.40 -7.91
N ILE A 123 2.19 1.18 -8.97
CA ILE A 123 3.23 1.50 -9.96
C ILE A 123 4.32 2.38 -9.34
N VAL A 124 3.93 3.44 -8.63
CA VAL A 124 4.88 4.36 -7.98
C VAL A 124 5.71 3.63 -6.93
N ILE A 125 5.10 2.76 -6.12
CA ILE A 125 5.81 1.94 -5.12
C ILE A 125 6.77 0.97 -5.79
N LEU A 126 6.39 0.37 -6.93
CA LEU A 126 7.30 -0.47 -7.71
C LEU A 126 8.52 0.33 -8.20
N VAL A 127 8.29 1.51 -8.80
CA VAL A 127 9.38 2.41 -9.25
C VAL A 127 10.28 2.81 -8.09
N PHE A 128 9.71 3.08 -6.92
CA PHE A 128 10.46 3.33 -5.69
C PHE A 128 11.38 2.16 -5.34
N PHE A 129 10.87 0.93 -5.28
CA PHE A 129 11.69 -0.24 -4.94
C PHE A 129 12.75 -0.57 -6.00
N VAL A 130 12.44 -0.38 -7.29
CA VAL A 130 13.43 -0.54 -8.37
C VAL A 130 14.56 0.48 -8.21
N THR A 131 14.22 1.73 -7.92
CA THR A 131 15.21 2.78 -7.70
C THR A 131 16.02 2.51 -6.43
N PHE A 132 15.37 2.08 -5.35
CA PHE A 132 16.04 1.70 -4.10
C PHE A 132 17.02 0.55 -4.32
N TYR A 133 16.62 -0.50 -5.05
CA TYR A 133 17.49 -1.63 -5.39
C TYR A 133 18.73 -1.18 -6.19
N LYS A 134 18.55 -0.35 -7.22
CA LYS A 134 19.67 0.21 -7.99
C LYS A 134 20.64 1.00 -7.10
N GLU A 135 20.11 1.78 -6.17
CA GLU A 135 20.93 2.55 -5.23
C GLU A 135 21.69 1.64 -4.26
N THR A 136 21.09 0.54 -3.79
CA THR A 136 21.78 -0.44 -2.93
C THR A 136 22.94 -1.15 -3.64
N ILE A 137 22.84 -1.36 -4.96
CA ILE A 137 23.96 -1.86 -5.77
C ILE A 137 25.04 -0.78 -5.88
N ARG A 138 24.65 0.45 -6.23
CA ARG A 138 25.59 1.58 -6.40
C ARG A 138 26.42 1.86 -5.15
N THR A 139 25.81 1.70 -3.98
CA THR A 139 26.42 1.99 -2.67
C THR A 139 27.02 0.76 -1.99
N ASN A 140 27.06 -0.41 -2.66
CA ASN A 140 27.55 -1.68 -2.13
C ASN A 140 26.94 -2.08 -0.77
N LEU A 141 25.63 -1.85 -0.61
CA LEU A 141 24.87 -2.27 0.57
C LEU A 141 24.43 -3.74 0.44
N ASP A 142 25.39 -4.66 0.50
CA ASP A 142 25.19 -6.09 0.21
C ASP A 142 24.07 -6.75 1.04
N LYS A 143 23.89 -6.31 2.29
CA LYS A 143 22.83 -6.82 3.18
C LYS A 143 21.41 -6.45 2.73
N LEU A 144 21.25 -5.33 2.01
CA LEU A 144 19.94 -4.83 1.57
C LEU A 144 19.62 -5.16 0.11
N GLN A 145 20.57 -5.62 -0.69
CA GLN A 145 20.34 -5.97 -2.10
C GLN A 145 19.29 -7.08 -2.28
N ARG A 146 19.44 -8.22 -1.58
CA ARG A 146 18.46 -9.34 -1.66
C ARG A 146 17.08 -8.93 -1.14
N PRO A 147 16.95 -8.28 0.03
CA PRO A 147 15.65 -7.75 0.47
C PRO A 147 15.04 -6.74 -0.50
N ALA A 148 15.84 -5.83 -1.07
CA ALA A 148 15.35 -4.85 -2.04
C ALA A 148 14.85 -5.52 -3.32
N LEU A 149 15.56 -6.53 -3.84
CA LEU A 149 15.10 -7.33 -4.98
C LEU A 149 13.78 -8.06 -4.67
N ALA A 150 13.67 -8.65 -3.47
CA ALA A 150 12.41 -9.25 -3.04
C ALA A 150 11.26 -8.23 -3.03
N ALA A 151 11.50 -7.01 -2.53
CA ALA A 151 10.50 -5.94 -2.56
C ALA A 151 10.10 -5.53 -3.98
N VAL A 152 11.04 -5.50 -4.92
CA VAL A 152 10.77 -5.26 -6.34
C VAL A 152 9.81 -6.33 -6.86
N ILE A 153 10.13 -7.62 -6.67
CA ILE A 153 9.28 -8.72 -7.11
C ILE A 153 7.89 -8.65 -6.47
N GLY A 154 7.82 -8.43 -5.15
CA GLY A 154 6.55 -8.33 -4.43
C GLY A 154 5.70 -7.12 -4.86
N SER A 155 6.36 -6.02 -5.24
CA SER A 155 5.67 -4.83 -5.77
C SER A 155 5.24 -5.02 -7.23
N SER A 156 6.00 -5.75 -8.04
CA SER A 156 5.60 -6.15 -9.39
C SER A 156 4.34 -7.02 -9.36
N ILE A 157 4.27 -7.98 -8.44
CA ILE A 157 3.05 -8.78 -8.22
C ILE A 157 1.88 -7.87 -7.83
N SER A 158 2.10 -6.94 -6.91
CA SER A 158 1.06 -5.99 -6.47
C SER A 158 0.57 -5.12 -7.64
N ALA A 159 1.47 -4.62 -8.48
CA ALA A 159 1.15 -3.82 -9.66
C ALA A 159 0.41 -4.64 -10.72
N GLY A 160 0.78 -5.91 -10.93
CA GLY A 160 0.08 -6.82 -11.83
C GLY A 160 -1.37 -7.07 -11.38
N ILE A 161 -1.57 -7.35 -10.09
CA ILE A 161 -2.93 -7.51 -9.53
C ILE A 161 -3.74 -6.22 -9.68
N SER A 162 -3.19 -5.06 -9.32
CA SER A 162 -3.90 -3.79 -9.47
C SER A 162 -4.22 -3.47 -10.94
N THR A 163 -3.33 -3.83 -11.87
CA THR A 163 -3.56 -3.64 -13.31
C THR A 163 -4.69 -4.53 -13.81
N TYR A 164 -4.74 -5.78 -13.33
CA TYR A 164 -5.86 -6.67 -13.62
C TYR A 164 -7.20 -6.12 -13.11
N ILE A 165 -7.24 -5.63 -11.85
CA ILE A 165 -8.44 -5.02 -11.27
C ILE A 165 -8.92 -3.83 -12.09
N ILE A 166 -8.02 -2.94 -12.52
CA ILE A 166 -8.39 -1.82 -13.40
C ILE A 166 -8.90 -2.29 -14.75
N GLY A 167 -8.28 -3.31 -15.36
CA GLY A 167 -8.77 -3.89 -16.60
C GLY A 167 -10.21 -4.40 -16.46
N CYS A 168 -10.49 -5.09 -15.35
CA CYS A 168 -11.84 -5.53 -15.01
C CYS A 168 -12.81 -4.36 -14.77
N PHE A 169 -12.37 -3.32 -14.05
CA PHE A 169 -13.16 -2.11 -13.81
C PHE A 169 -13.58 -1.44 -15.13
N VAL A 170 -12.64 -1.22 -16.05
CA VAL A 170 -12.91 -0.63 -17.37
C VAL A 170 -13.88 -1.49 -18.18
N ALA A 171 -13.84 -2.82 -18.03
CA ALA A 171 -14.70 -3.73 -18.78
C ALA A 171 -16.13 -3.87 -18.19
N THR A 172 -16.31 -3.72 -16.87
CA THR A 172 -17.56 -4.10 -16.18
C THR A 172 -18.14 -3.06 -15.22
N ASP A 173 -17.45 -1.96 -14.93
CA ASP A 173 -17.80 -0.84 -14.02
C ASP A 173 -18.10 -1.21 -12.54
N ASN A 174 -18.15 -2.51 -12.24
CA ASN A 174 -18.59 -3.08 -10.97
C ASN A 174 -17.45 -3.59 -10.09
N ILE A 175 -16.29 -3.95 -10.66
CA ILE A 175 -15.14 -4.47 -9.93
C ILE A 175 -14.23 -3.30 -9.57
N ARG A 176 -14.18 -2.90 -8.30
CA ARG A 176 -13.38 -1.74 -7.86
C ARG A 176 -12.25 -2.13 -6.92
N TRP A 177 -12.45 -3.21 -6.19
CA TRP A 177 -11.51 -3.72 -5.20
C TRP A 177 -11.24 -5.20 -5.42
N PHE A 178 -10.17 -5.68 -4.79
CA PHE A 178 -9.80 -7.10 -4.79
C PHE A 178 -10.94 -8.00 -4.28
N SER A 179 -11.72 -7.51 -3.32
CA SER A 179 -12.89 -8.20 -2.75
C SER A 179 -14.04 -8.38 -3.73
N ASP A 180 -14.09 -7.57 -4.80
CA ASP A 180 -15.20 -7.57 -5.76
C ASP A 180 -14.96 -8.58 -6.90
N LEU A 181 -13.77 -9.21 -6.91
CA LEU A 181 -13.42 -10.21 -7.92
C LEU A 181 -14.26 -11.48 -7.76
N PRO A 182 -14.64 -12.14 -8.88
CA PRO A 182 -15.33 -13.42 -8.84
C PRO A 182 -14.55 -14.45 -8.00
N GLY A 183 -15.27 -15.28 -7.24
CA GLY A 183 -14.66 -16.22 -6.29
C GLY A 183 -13.56 -17.09 -6.90
N SER A 184 -13.73 -17.57 -8.13
CA SER A 184 -12.73 -18.39 -8.86
C SER A 184 -11.41 -17.65 -9.10
N VAL A 185 -11.47 -16.37 -9.47
CA VAL A 185 -10.29 -15.51 -9.69
C VAL A 185 -9.62 -15.19 -8.36
N THR A 186 -10.44 -14.87 -7.35
CA THR A 186 -10.00 -14.54 -6.00
C THR A 186 -9.23 -15.68 -5.34
N THR A 187 -9.66 -16.93 -5.50
CA THR A 187 -8.95 -18.11 -4.97
C THR A 187 -7.53 -18.25 -5.51
N ILE A 188 -7.31 -17.86 -6.77
CA ILE A 188 -5.98 -17.91 -7.41
C ILE A 188 -5.16 -16.67 -7.04
N MET A 189 -5.78 -15.49 -7.05
CA MET A 189 -5.07 -14.24 -6.81
C MET A 189 -4.68 -14.05 -5.34
N LEU A 190 -5.39 -14.66 -4.38
CA LEU A 190 -5.09 -14.48 -2.96
C LEU A 190 -3.74 -15.09 -2.54
N PRO A 191 -3.37 -16.33 -2.92
CA PRO A 191 -2.02 -16.86 -2.72
C PRO A 191 -0.94 -16.01 -3.40
N VAL A 192 -1.20 -15.52 -4.62
CA VAL A 192 -0.26 -14.66 -5.35
C VAL A 192 -0.06 -13.33 -4.59
N ALA A 193 -1.14 -12.73 -4.09
CA ALA A 193 -1.07 -11.55 -3.24
C ALA A 193 -0.31 -11.81 -1.93
N ALA A 194 -0.47 -13.01 -1.34
CA ALA A 194 0.26 -13.42 -0.14
C ALA A 194 1.77 -13.49 -0.39
N VAL A 195 2.20 -14.10 -1.50
CA VAL A 195 3.63 -14.12 -1.90
C VAL A 195 4.15 -12.70 -2.06
N GLY A 196 3.42 -11.85 -2.78
CA GLY A 196 3.81 -10.44 -2.96
C GLY A 196 3.89 -9.66 -1.63
N PHE A 197 2.99 -9.95 -0.69
CA PHE A 197 3.02 -9.41 0.66
C PHE A 197 4.26 -9.86 1.45
N PHE A 198 4.54 -11.17 1.52
CA PHE A 198 5.67 -11.69 2.28
C PHE A 198 7.02 -11.21 1.74
N LEU A 199 7.15 -11.06 0.42
CA LEU A 199 8.36 -10.50 -0.20
C LEU A 199 8.61 -9.04 0.21
N LYS A 200 7.57 -8.20 0.24
CA LYS A 200 7.67 -6.83 0.75
C LYS A 200 7.92 -6.81 2.26
N LEU A 201 7.27 -7.68 3.01
CA LEU A 201 7.47 -7.79 4.46
C LEU A 201 8.92 -8.15 4.79
N TYR A 202 9.52 -9.08 4.04
CA TYR A 202 10.93 -9.45 4.17
C TYR A 202 11.86 -8.25 4.00
N PHE A 203 11.56 -7.35 3.05
CA PHE A 203 12.28 -6.08 2.92
C PHE A 203 12.17 -5.21 4.17
N PHE A 204 10.96 -4.93 4.65
CA PHE A 204 10.78 -4.03 5.80
C PHE A 204 11.43 -4.59 7.07
N VAL A 205 11.37 -5.91 7.28
CA VAL A 205 12.03 -6.57 8.41
C VAL A 205 13.55 -6.46 8.30
N SER A 206 14.11 -6.68 7.10
CA SER A 206 15.55 -6.56 6.88
C SER A 206 16.03 -5.11 7.01
N PHE A 207 15.27 -4.16 6.47
CA PHE A 207 15.53 -2.73 6.61
C PHE A 207 15.51 -2.27 8.08
N TYR A 208 14.53 -2.73 8.86
CA TYR A 208 14.47 -2.48 10.30
C TYR A 208 15.70 -3.00 11.06
N ARG A 209 16.21 -4.18 10.67
CA ARG A 209 17.43 -4.75 11.26
C ARG A 209 18.67 -3.95 10.90
N GLU A 210 18.78 -3.47 9.66
CA GLU A 210 19.94 -2.69 9.23
C GLU A 210 20.00 -1.32 9.92
N LEU A 211 18.85 -0.70 10.20
CA LEU A 211 18.77 0.53 11.01
C LEU A 211 19.20 0.37 12.49
N LYS A 212 19.56 -0.84 12.95
CA LYS A 212 20.21 -1.08 14.26
C LYS A 212 21.73 -1.05 14.18
N ALA A 213 22.30 -1.27 13.00
CA ALA A 213 23.74 -1.45 12.81
C ALA A 213 24.47 -0.12 12.51
N VAL A 214 23.70 0.98 12.38
CA VAL A 214 24.16 2.37 12.23
C VAL A 214 23.82 3.11 13.51
#